data_AF-A0A212FNQ1-F1
#
_entry.id   AF-A0A212FNQ1-F1
#
_cell.length_a   1.000
_cell.length_b   1.000
_cell.length_c   1.000
_cell.angle_alpha   90.00
_cell.angle_beta   90.00
_cell.angle_gamma   90.00
#
_symmetry.space_group_name_H-M   'P 1'
#
loop_
_entity.id
_entity.type
_entity.pdbx_description
1 polymer ?
#
loop_
_entity_poly.entity_id
_entity_poly.type
_entity_poly.pdbx_seq_one_letter_code
_entity_poly.pdbx_strand_id
1 'polypeptide(L)'
;MRQSDWRSFIKWAKNSGFDLVLALNNHHRTGVMWDANIALDMLTAAQKQQVGEMFWQLGYECRNQTIEEYLNDLETLRVIVETFPSGMSRKWKVVGADVSKCLNGNSKNDFKDYVITSNDMMDAIFLDG
;
A
#
# COMPACT_ATOMS: atom_id res chain seq x y z
N MET A 1 -4.90 -15.44 -9.53
CA MET A 1 -4.70 -14.98 -10.93
C MET A 1 -3.41 -15.62 -11.45
N ARG A 2 -3.36 -16.13 -12.69
CA ARG A 2 -2.09 -16.66 -13.24
C ARG A 2 -1.15 -15.50 -13.60
N GLN A 3 0.16 -15.70 -13.54
CA GLN A 3 1.14 -14.65 -13.82
C GLN A 3 0.99 -14.03 -15.23
N SER A 4 0.60 -14.82 -16.23
CA SER A 4 0.32 -14.37 -17.60
C SER A 4 -0.84 -13.38 -17.66
N ASP A 5 -1.91 -13.66 -16.91
CA ASP A 5 -3.14 -12.89 -16.91
C ASP A 5 -2.89 -11.53 -16.24
N TRP A 6 -2.08 -11.53 -15.16
CA TRP A 6 -1.68 -10.34 -14.43
C TRP A 6 -0.86 -9.36 -15.27
N ARG A 7 0.12 -9.87 -16.02
CA ARG A 7 0.96 -9.04 -16.90
C ARG A 7 0.13 -8.39 -18.00
N SER A 8 -0.78 -9.15 -18.61
CA SER A 8 -1.67 -8.65 -19.66
C SER A 8 -2.59 -7.55 -19.14
N PHE A 9 -3.12 -7.71 -17.92
CA PHE A 9 -3.92 -6.68 -17.27
C PHE A 9 -3.13 -5.39 -17.03
N ILE A 10 -1.95 -5.48 -16.42
CA ILE A 10 -1.09 -4.31 -16.18
C ILE A 10 -0.75 -3.59 -17.48
N LYS A 11 -0.36 -4.36 -18.51
CA LYS A 11 -0.02 -3.78 -19.82
C LYS A 11 -1.22 -3.08 -20.45
N TRP A 12 -2.39 -3.72 -20.41
CA TRP A 12 -3.63 -3.12 -20.92
C TRP A 12 -3.98 -1.82 -20.19
N ALA A 13 -3.92 -1.80 -18.86
CA ALA A 13 -4.27 -0.64 -18.06
C ALA A 13 -3.36 0.56 -18.42
N LYS A 14 -2.04 0.34 -18.44
CA LYS A 14 -1.07 1.37 -18.81
C LYS A 14 -1.25 1.86 -20.25
N ASN A 15 -1.48 0.96 -21.19
CA ASN A 15 -1.73 1.32 -22.59
C ASN A 15 -3.03 2.11 -22.78
N SER A 16 -3.98 1.94 -21.86
CA SER A 16 -5.25 2.67 -21.86
C SER A 16 -5.16 4.00 -21.10
N GLY A 17 -3.99 4.34 -20.55
CA GLY A 17 -3.76 5.58 -19.81
C GLY A 17 -4.12 5.52 -18.32
N PHE A 18 -4.30 4.32 -17.76
CA PHE A 18 -4.56 4.16 -16.33
C PHE A 18 -3.27 3.95 -15.54
N ASP A 19 -3.15 4.69 -14.43
CA ASP A 19 -2.26 4.35 -13.34
C ASP A 19 -2.93 3.34 -12.41
N LEU A 20 -2.17 2.34 -11.99
CA LEU A 20 -2.67 1.26 -11.15
C LEU A 20 -2.25 1.47 -9.70
N VAL A 21 -3.25 1.50 -8.82
CA VAL A 21 -3.09 1.33 -7.38
C VAL A 21 -3.44 -0.11 -7.04
N LEU A 22 -2.48 -0.82 -6.44
CA LEU A 22 -2.65 -2.21 -6.04
C LEU A 22 -2.70 -2.31 -4.54
N ALA A 23 -3.87 -2.66 -4.03
CA ALA A 23 -4.05 -2.87 -2.61
C ALA A 23 -3.59 -4.28 -2.21
N LEU A 24 -2.72 -4.32 -1.23
CA LEU A 24 -2.24 -5.51 -0.54
C LEU A 24 -3.18 -5.81 0.62
N ASN A 25 -3.42 -7.09 0.87
CA ASN A 25 -4.30 -7.53 1.94
C ASN A 25 -3.63 -7.33 3.31
N ASN A 26 -4.19 -6.47 4.16
CA ASN A 26 -3.73 -6.22 5.53
C ASN A 26 -4.43 -7.09 6.61
N HIS A 27 -5.32 -8.00 6.23
CA HIS A 27 -6.05 -8.87 7.17
C HIS A 27 -5.27 -10.10 7.61
N HIS A 28 -4.22 -10.49 6.88
CA HIS A 28 -3.35 -11.58 7.31
C HIS A 28 -2.36 -11.05 8.34
N ARG A 29 -2.44 -11.57 9.56
CA ARG A 29 -1.63 -11.09 10.69
C ARG A 29 -1.00 -12.25 11.44
N THR A 30 0.21 -12.01 11.95
CA THR A 30 0.87 -12.88 12.94
C THR A 30 0.83 -12.16 14.29
N GLY A 31 -0.22 -12.42 15.06
CA GLY A 31 -0.53 -11.64 16.27
C GLY A 31 -1.02 -10.23 15.90
N VAL A 32 -0.38 -9.20 16.45
CA VAL A 32 -0.70 -7.78 16.18
C VAL A 32 0.02 -7.20 14.97
N MET A 33 0.89 -7.94 14.30
CA MET A 33 1.66 -7.45 13.14
C MET A 33 1.09 -8.02 11.85
N TRP A 34 1.03 -7.19 10.81
CA TRP A 34 0.73 -7.63 9.46
C TRP A 34 1.75 -8.66 8.95
N ASP A 35 1.28 -9.74 8.33
CA ASP A 35 2.15 -10.74 7.70
C ASP A 35 2.58 -10.27 6.30
N ALA A 36 3.68 -9.52 6.27
CA ALA A 36 4.21 -8.95 5.05
C ALA A 36 4.77 -10.00 4.06
N ASN A 37 4.95 -11.27 4.47
CA ASN A 37 5.41 -12.32 3.55
C ASN A 37 4.46 -12.51 2.38
N ILE A 38 3.17 -12.28 2.60
CA ILE A 38 2.14 -12.38 1.57
C ILE A 38 2.31 -11.28 0.51
N ALA A 39 2.82 -10.10 0.90
CA ALA A 39 3.17 -9.04 -0.05
C ALA A 39 4.46 -9.34 -0.82
N LEU A 40 5.44 -10.00 -0.19
CA LEU A 40 6.73 -10.30 -0.82
C LEU A 40 6.60 -11.13 -2.09
N ASP A 41 5.67 -12.09 -2.12
CA ASP A 41 5.41 -12.90 -3.32
C ASP A 41 4.91 -12.04 -4.49
N MET A 42 4.00 -11.11 -4.20
CA MET A 42 3.41 -10.21 -5.20
C MET A 42 4.42 -9.17 -5.70
N LEU A 43 5.18 -8.55 -4.80
CA LEU A 43 6.26 -7.62 -5.12
C LEU A 43 7.36 -8.31 -5.93
N THR A 44 7.77 -9.51 -5.52
CA THR A 44 8.74 -10.33 -6.26
C THR A 44 8.26 -10.66 -7.67
N ALA A 45 6.99 -11.03 -7.82
CA ALA A 45 6.40 -11.29 -9.13
C ALA A 45 6.38 -10.02 -10.00
N ALA A 46 6.00 -8.87 -9.44
CA ALA A 46 6.00 -7.59 -10.15
C ALA A 46 7.42 -7.16 -10.59
N GLN A 47 8.43 -7.36 -9.73
CA GLN A 47 9.83 -7.07 -10.04
C GLN A 47 10.36 -7.97 -11.16
N LYS A 48 10.08 -9.27 -11.11
CA LYS A 48 10.48 -10.24 -12.16
C LYS A 48 9.89 -9.89 -13.52
N GLN A 49 8.67 -9.35 -13.54
CA GLN A 49 8.01 -8.92 -14.78
C GLN A 49 8.40 -7.50 -15.20
N GLN A 50 9.31 -6.84 -14.47
CA GLN A 50 9.75 -5.47 -14.71
C GLN A 50 8.57 -4.50 -14.87
N VAL A 51 7.56 -4.68 -14.02
CA VAL A 51 6.45 -3.74 -13.97
C VAL A 51 7.03 -2.37 -13.61
N GLY A 52 6.81 -1.39 -14.49
CA GLY A 52 7.31 -0.02 -14.34
C GLY A 52 6.65 0.72 -13.17
N GLU A 53 6.18 1.93 -13.39
CA GLU A 53 5.58 2.73 -12.31
C GLU A 53 4.36 2.07 -11.69
N MET A 54 4.28 2.03 -10.36
CA MET A 54 3.20 1.37 -9.61
C MET A 54 2.97 2.05 -8.26
N PHE A 55 1.72 2.01 -7.80
CA PHE A 55 1.33 2.42 -6.45
C PHE A 55 0.90 1.19 -5.65
N TRP A 56 1.50 1.01 -4.48
CA TRP A 56 1.19 -0.08 -3.55
C TRP A 56 0.43 0.49 -2.37
N GLN A 57 -0.81 0.06 -2.21
CA GLN A 57 -1.66 0.45 -1.11
C GLN A 57 -1.69 -0.67 -0.06
N LEU A 58 -1.65 -0.32 1.22
CA LEU A 58 -1.89 -1.29 2.28
C LEU A 58 -3.36 -1.25 2.71
N GLY A 59 -4.09 -2.33 2.42
CA GLY A 59 -5.49 -2.50 2.80
C GLY A 59 -6.44 -1.53 2.12
N TYR A 60 -7.73 -1.67 2.45
CA TYR A 60 -8.80 -0.78 1.99
C TYR A 60 -9.37 0.07 3.14
N GLU A 61 -9.10 -0.30 4.39
CA GLU A 61 -9.58 0.34 5.61
C GLU A 61 -8.86 -0.28 6.84
N CYS A 62 -8.89 0.40 7.99
CA CYS A 62 -8.35 -0.09 9.27
C CYS A 62 -9.34 -1.02 10.02
N ARG A 63 -9.98 -1.94 9.30
CA ARG A 63 -10.85 -2.95 9.94
C ARG A 63 -10.04 -3.88 10.84
N ASN A 64 -10.43 -3.94 12.12
CA ASN A 64 -9.83 -4.80 13.15
C ASN A 64 -8.37 -4.48 13.48
N GLN A 65 -7.94 -3.23 13.28
CA GLN A 65 -6.63 -2.75 13.70
C GLN A 65 -6.75 -1.32 14.22
N THR A 66 -5.92 -0.93 15.18
CA THR A 66 -5.80 0.46 15.60
C THR A 66 -5.07 1.29 14.54
N ILE A 67 -5.10 2.61 14.66
CA ILE A 67 -4.33 3.50 13.78
C ILE A 67 -2.83 3.31 13.99
N GLU A 68 -2.39 3.11 15.23
CA GLU A 68 -0.98 2.84 15.54
C GLU A 68 -0.51 1.54 14.87
N GLU A 69 -1.32 0.47 14.94
CA GLU A 69 -1.05 -0.78 14.23
C GLU A 69 -0.99 -0.57 12.72
N TYR A 70 -1.90 0.23 12.17
CA TYR A 70 -1.89 0.54 10.74
C TYR A 70 -0.61 1.29 10.32
N LEU A 71 -0.20 2.29 11.08
CA LEU A 71 1.01 3.08 10.80
C LEU A 71 2.26 2.19 10.84
N ASN A 72 2.36 1.29 11.82
CA ASN A 72 3.46 0.32 11.89
C ASN A 72 3.47 -0.63 10.68
N ASP A 73 2.29 -1.11 10.25
CA ASP A 73 2.18 -1.95 9.07
C ASP A 73 2.53 -1.17 7.78
N LEU A 74 2.17 0.11 7.70
CA LEU A 74 2.48 1.01 6.58
C LEU A 74 3.98 1.31 6.49
N GLU A 75 4.63 1.58 7.63
CA GLU A 75 6.09 1.70 7.73
C GLU A 75 6.78 0.40 7.26
N THR A 76 6.25 -0.75 7.66
CA THR A 76 6.75 -2.05 7.20
C THR A 76 6.65 -2.19 5.67
N LEU A 77 5.50 -1.82 5.08
CA LEU A 77 5.34 -1.82 3.62
C LEU A 77 6.33 -0.87 2.95
N ARG A 78 6.54 0.33 3.50
CA ARG A 78 7.51 1.32 3.00
C ARG A 78 8.90 0.74 2.91
N VAL A 79 9.40 0.19 4.02
CA VAL A 79 10.72 -0.44 4.09
C VAL A 79 10.83 -1.54 3.05
N ILE A 80 9.84 -2.44 2.97
CA ILE A 80 9.86 -3.55 2.02
C ILE A 80 9.92 -3.04 0.57
N VAL A 81 9.05 -2.11 0.17
CA VAL A 81 9.03 -1.57 -1.19
C VAL A 81 10.39 -0.95 -1.55
N GLU A 82 10.99 -0.19 -0.62
CA GLU A 82 12.29 0.44 -0.82
C GLU A 82 13.46 -0.56 -0.97
N THR A 83 13.32 -1.81 -0.51
CA THR A 83 14.34 -2.85 -0.76
C THR A 83 14.35 -3.39 -2.20
N PHE A 84 13.27 -3.21 -2.97
CA PHE A 84 13.21 -3.66 -4.36
C PHE A 84 13.90 -2.64 -5.30
N PRO A 85 14.57 -3.09 -6.38
CA PRO A 85 15.15 -2.19 -7.38
C PRO A 85 14.17 -1.14 -7.93
N SER A 86 12.90 -1.51 -8.16
CA SER A 86 11.87 -0.57 -8.59
C SER A 86 11.48 0.45 -7.51
N GLY A 87 11.56 0.09 -6.22
CA GLY A 87 11.38 1.03 -5.11
C GLY A 87 12.58 1.96 -4.93
N MET A 88 13.81 1.42 -4.95
CA MET A 88 15.04 2.23 -4.89
C MET A 88 15.12 3.28 -6.00
N SER A 89 14.62 2.95 -7.20
CA SER A 89 14.53 3.87 -8.33
C SER A 89 13.28 4.77 -8.33
N ARG A 90 12.50 4.76 -7.24
CA ARG A 90 11.25 5.54 -7.03
C ARG A 90 10.16 5.31 -8.09
N LYS A 91 10.21 4.19 -8.81
CA LYS A 91 9.13 3.77 -9.72
C LYS A 91 7.95 3.21 -8.95
N TRP A 92 8.22 2.60 -7.79
CA TRP A 92 7.17 2.13 -6.90
C TRP A 92 6.97 3.14 -5.78
N LYS A 93 5.70 3.44 -5.51
CA LYS A 93 5.26 4.36 -4.47
C LYS A 93 4.36 3.63 -3.49
N VAL A 94 4.36 4.06 -2.24
CA VAL A 94 3.47 3.55 -1.19
C VAL A 94 2.33 4.53 -0.99
N VAL A 95 1.11 4.02 -0.86
CA VAL A 95 -0.09 4.82 -0.69
C VAL A 95 -0.84 4.35 0.56
N GLY A 96 -1.15 5.29 1.45
CA GLY A 96 -2.03 5.05 2.58
C GLY A 96 -3.49 4.95 2.12
N ALA A 97 -4.24 4.06 2.75
CA ALA A 97 -5.68 3.92 2.56
C ALA A 97 -6.45 5.03 3.30
N ASP A 98 -7.74 5.13 3.03
CA ASP A 98 -8.62 6.01 3.79
C ASP A 98 -8.87 5.44 5.19
N VAL A 99 -8.32 6.13 6.19
CA VAL A 99 -8.49 5.80 7.61
C VAL A 99 -9.58 6.63 8.29
N SER A 100 -10.31 7.47 7.54
CA SER A 100 -11.34 8.39 8.06
C SER A 100 -12.33 7.71 9.01
N LYS A 101 -12.73 6.48 8.71
CA LYS A 101 -13.68 5.69 9.52
C LYS A 101 -13.12 5.15 10.83
N CYS A 102 -11.79 5.16 11.00
CA CYS A 102 -11.11 4.67 12.20
C CYS A 102 -10.68 5.80 13.12
N LEU A 103 -10.70 7.03 12.61
CA LEU A 103 -10.44 8.24 13.37
C LEU A 103 -11.69 8.63 14.16
N ASN A 104 -11.50 9.29 15.30
CA ASN A 104 -12.63 9.83 16.02
C ASN A 104 -13.21 11.01 15.24
N GLY A 105 -14.41 10.84 14.67
CA GLY A 105 -15.07 11.89 13.88
C GLY A 105 -15.37 13.19 14.65
N ASN A 106 -15.30 13.17 15.99
CA ASN A 106 -15.45 14.35 16.83
C ASN A 106 -14.11 15.04 17.14
N SER A 107 -12.98 14.41 16.81
CA SER A 107 -11.65 15.00 16.96
C SER A 107 -11.28 15.77 15.70
N LYS A 108 -10.98 17.07 15.87
CA LYS A 108 -10.47 17.91 14.78
C LYS A 108 -8.99 17.65 14.46
N ASN A 109 -8.28 16.96 15.35
CA ASN A 109 -6.83 16.79 15.24
C ASN A 109 -6.43 15.39 14.77
N ASP A 110 -7.25 14.35 14.97
CA ASP A 110 -6.80 12.98 14.72
C ASP A 110 -6.37 12.74 13.26
N PHE A 111 -7.10 13.29 12.27
CA PHE A 111 -6.69 13.18 10.86
C PHE A 111 -5.41 13.95 10.58
N LYS A 112 -5.26 15.13 11.19
CA LYS A 112 -4.04 15.94 11.04
C LYS A 112 -2.83 15.22 11.63
N ASP A 113 -3.00 14.63 12.82
CA ASP A 113 -1.95 13.89 13.51
C ASP A 113 -1.58 12.65 12.70
N TYR A 114 -2.57 11.91 12.17
CA TYR A 114 -2.35 10.83 11.22
C TYR A 114 -1.50 11.27 10.02
N VAL A 115 -1.88 12.36 9.33
CA VAL A 115 -1.14 12.87 8.16
C VAL A 115 0.30 13.25 8.53
N ILE A 116 0.50 13.91 9.67
CA ILE A 116 1.84 14.31 10.12
C ILE A 116 2.69 13.09 10.44
N THR A 117 2.15 12.11 11.18
CA THR A 117 2.89 10.92 11.60
C THR A 117 3.19 9.99 10.43
N SER A 118 2.31 9.89 9.45
CA SER A 118 2.46 9.01 8.28
C SER A 118 3.27 9.62 7.13
N ASN A 119 3.66 10.88 7.21
CA ASN A 119 4.27 11.64 6.10
C ASN A 119 5.50 10.94 5.49
N ASP A 120 6.31 10.28 6.30
CA ASP A 120 7.54 9.62 5.84
C ASP A 120 7.31 8.15 5.42
N MET A 121 6.11 7.61 5.69
CA MET A 121 5.75 6.20 5.45
C MET A 121 5.05 6.00 4.09
N MET A 122 4.54 7.06 3.47
CA MET A 122 3.78 6.98 2.22
C MET A 122 4.02 8.20 1.32
N ASP A 123 3.77 8.03 0.03
CA ASP A 123 3.90 9.09 -0.97
C ASP A 123 2.57 9.80 -1.27
N ALA A 124 1.43 9.18 -0.90
CA ALA A 124 0.10 9.74 -1.05
C ALA A 124 -0.91 9.06 -0.11
N ILE A 125 -2.08 9.69 0.06
CA ILE A 125 -3.26 9.10 0.70
C ILE A 125 -4.33 8.93 -0.37
N PHE A 126 -4.94 7.75 -0.43
CA PHE A 126 -6.10 7.49 -1.26
C PHE A 126 -7.37 7.65 -0.40
N LEU A 127 -8.12 8.72 -0.63
CA LEU A 127 -9.36 9.01 0.09
C LEU A 127 -10.55 8.40 -0.66
N ASP A 128 -11.39 7.65 0.04
CA ASP A 128 -12.65 7.14 -0.52
C ASP A 128 -13.66 8.29 -0.54
N GLY A 129 -14.08 8.70 -1.73
CA GLY A 129 -15.01 9.82 -1.96
C GLY A 129 -16.49 9.51 -1.69
#